data_AF-A0A9P5VZP8-F1
#
_entry.id   AF-A0A9P5VZP8-F1
#
_cell.length_a   1.000
_cell.length_b   1.000
_cell.length_c   1.000
_cell.angle_alpha   90.00
_cell.angle_beta   90.00
_cell.angle_gamma   90.00
#
_symmetry.space_group_name_H-M   'P 1'
#
loop_
_entity.id
_entity.type
_entity.pdbx_description
1 polymer ?
#
loop_
_entity_poly.entity_id
_entity_poly.type
_entity_poly.pdbx_seq_one_letter_code
_entity_poly.pdbx_strand_id
1 'polypeptide(L)'
;MVTEVIRVFKRDEIKDAKAVAEVVCLSPVLNKDSFHELLREFYSGIDHSGLLNFHHLEGLAQLIQGAGPGHLDADDLVKILNLLSKRLRDTHQQSTRHMYHLTLAVSHILDAMADTRVTDLDRETLHEPLSIYLAELKESSDPYLVYQAAYAYQALLCIPDNETAWQAAMRRTGKVMQGVSGVVSGVKGLDLIKFIDGLDHIRDGLTGVLRTVDLVKTTYTGVTTLVASGQCFRDCLKERFSFEHKRDWYSALRGADVMIRDGDLEMFRKLVCEAQCRVDPAFQWGVCQRLGRIAADSAWDVITRQSAVAFLGEIYRNDAVWGQQASVKQWILNILMQLASPSGSSLSFAETLLIELETNGDHKKQALYRGCRENGPVSYPLGIALPDLASPSLLDRVQNRPDVEGNLRVLKKQRTKERGTTVYIPPQTKASFQAADDSRFPLMEKVKEFLESEQKVFLLLGDSGSGKSTFSRELEFELWRAYKTKTGRIPLLINLPSIDKPEHDMISKQFRKAGFTESQICELKHYR
;
A
#
# COMPACT_ATOMS: atom_id res chain seq x y z
N MET A 1 -5.85 20.61 -3.80
CA MET A 1 -4.45 20.21 -3.54
C MET A 1 -4.33 18.69 -3.50
N VAL A 2 -4.97 18.01 -2.54
CA VAL A 2 -5.01 16.54 -2.40
C VAL A 2 -5.37 15.80 -3.71
N THR A 3 -6.48 16.16 -4.35
CA THR A 3 -6.90 15.56 -5.64
C THR A 3 -5.87 15.77 -6.76
N GLU A 4 -5.10 16.85 -6.71
CA GLU A 4 -4.10 17.15 -7.73
C GLU A 4 -2.82 16.34 -7.51
N VAL A 5 -2.44 16.10 -6.24
CA VAL A 5 -1.34 15.19 -5.89
C VAL A 5 -1.64 13.76 -6.36
N ILE A 6 -2.87 13.26 -6.13
CA ILE A 6 -3.31 11.95 -6.65
C ILE A 6 -3.23 11.90 -8.18
N ARG A 7 -3.67 12.97 -8.87
CA ARG A 7 -3.58 13.04 -10.34
C ARG A 7 -2.15 13.02 -10.86
N VAL A 8 -1.22 13.69 -10.19
CA VAL A 8 0.21 13.64 -10.56
C VAL A 8 0.74 12.22 -10.35
N PHE A 9 0.50 11.61 -9.19
CA PHE A 9 0.90 10.24 -8.90
C PHE A 9 0.39 9.22 -9.92
N LYS A 10 -0.85 9.39 -10.39
CA LYS A 10 -1.45 8.53 -11.42
C LYS A 10 -0.75 8.59 -12.78
N ARG A 11 -0.25 9.77 -13.14
CA ARG A 11 0.38 10.03 -14.44
C ARG A 11 1.86 9.66 -14.45
N ASP A 12 2.47 9.55 -13.28
CA ASP A 12 3.85 9.10 -13.17
C ASP A 12 3.96 7.61 -13.52
N GLU A 13 4.75 7.31 -14.53
CA GLU A 13 5.05 5.93 -14.95
C GLU A 13 5.89 5.19 -13.88
N ILE A 14 6.70 5.93 -13.13
CA ILE A 14 7.57 5.40 -12.07
C ILE A 14 7.05 5.89 -10.73
N LYS A 15 6.39 4.99 -9.99
CA LYS A 15 5.93 5.22 -8.62
C LYS A 15 6.95 4.62 -7.66
N ASP A 16 7.93 5.44 -7.29
CA ASP A 16 8.97 5.05 -6.33
C ASP A 16 8.45 5.05 -4.89
N ALA A 17 9.29 4.59 -3.95
CA ALA A 17 8.94 4.52 -2.53
C ALA A 17 8.47 5.85 -1.95
N LYS A 18 9.02 6.97 -2.41
CA LYS A 18 8.73 8.32 -1.91
C LYS A 18 7.36 8.80 -2.39
N ALA A 19 7.09 8.63 -3.69
CA ALA A 19 5.81 8.99 -4.29
C ALA A 19 4.67 8.18 -3.66
N VAL A 20 4.89 6.87 -3.44
CA VAL A 20 3.95 6.00 -2.72
C VAL A 20 3.73 6.49 -1.29
N ALA A 21 4.81 6.76 -0.56
CA ALA A 21 4.74 7.24 0.81
C ALA A 21 3.90 8.53 0.93
N GLU A 22 4.14 9.48 0.03
CA GLU A 22 3.46 10.76 0.04
C GLU A 22 1.95 10.64 -0.21
N VAL A 23 1.53 9.83 -1.19
CA VAL A 23 0.08 9.67 -1.46
C VAL A 23 -0.63 8.89 -0.37
N VAL A 24 0.04 7.94 0.28
CA VAL A 24 -0.58 7.17 1.37
C VAL A 24 -0.73 8.00 2.64
N CYS A 25 0.19 8.93 2.93
CA CYS A 25 0.01 9.93 4.00
C CYS A 25 -1.28 10.75 3.86
N LEU A 26 -1.84 10.86 2.65
CA LEU A 26 -3.09 11.57 2.42
C LEU A 26 -4.32 10.74 2.82
N SER A 27 -4.19 9.43 3.04
CA SER A 27 -5.31 8.51 3.32
C SER A 27 -6.32 9.04 4.35
N PRO A 28 -5.91 9.58 5.51
CA PRO A 28 -6.85 10.03 6.55
C PRO A 28 -7.71 11.23 6.13
N VAL A 29 -7.28 11.99 5.12
CA VAL A 29 -7.96 13.21 4.65
C VAL A 29 -8.66 13.02 3.29
N LEU A 30 -8.60 11.81 2.71
CA LEU A 30 -9.30 11.51 1.46
C LEU A 30 -10.80 11.41 1.70
N ASN A 31 -11.59 11.85 0.73
CA ASN A 31 -12.98 11.45 0.65
C ASN A 31 -13.08 10.03 0.03
N LYS A 32 -14.24 9.39 0.20
CA LYS A 32 -14.47 8.01 -0.27
C LYS A 32 -14.11 7.79 -1.74
N ASP A 33 -14.50 8.70 -2.63
CA ASP A 33 -14.22 8.58 -4.06
C ASP A 33 -12.71 8.65 -4.37
N SER A 34 -11.99 9.59 -3.75
CA SER A 34 -10.55 9.76 -3.94
C SER A 34 -9.77 8.60 -3.34
N PHE A 35 -10.24 8.07 -2.20
CA PHE A 35 -9.69 6.88 -1.58
C PHE A 35 -9.82 5.66 -2.48
N HIS A 36 -11.03 5.41 -3.03
CA HIS A 36 -11.25 4.31 -3.97
C HIS A 36 -10.49 4.49 -5.28
N GLU A 37 -10.33 5.72 -5.77
CA GLU A 37 -9.49 6.00 -6.92
C GLU A 37 -8.05 5.57 -6.67
N LEU A 38 -7.47 5.96 -5.52
CA LEU A 38 -6.12 5.58 -5.14
C LEU A 38 -5.98 4.06 -4.89
N LEU A 39 -6.99 3.44 -4.27
CA LEU A 39 -7.03 1.99 -4.04
C LEU A 39 -6.97 1.21 -5.36
N ARG A 40 -7.72 1.64 -6.38
CA ARG A 40 -7.70 1.04 -7.73
C ARG A 40 -6.35 1.20 -8.42
N GLU A 41 -5.63 2.30 -8.18
CA GLU A 41 -4.29 2.52 -8.74
C GLU A 41 -3.24 1.57 -8.13
N PHE A 42 -3.30 1.33 -6.83
CA PHE A 42 -2.45 0.32 -6.20
C PHE A 42 -2.80 -1.09 -6.66
N TYR A 43 -4.09 -1.41 -6.71
CA TYR A 43 -4.59 -2.69 -7.24
C TYR A 43 -4.09 -2.93 -8.67
N SER A 44 -4.27 -1.96 -9.58
CA SER A 44 -3.89 -2.12 -10.98
C SER A 44 -2.37 -2.25 -11.14
N GLY A 45 -1.58 -1.52 -10.34
CA GLY A 45 -0.12 -1.64 -10.32
C GLY A 45 0.36 -3.03 -9.89
N ILE A 46 -0.33 -3.68 -8.96
CA ILE A 46 -0.01 -5.05 -8.54
C ILE A 46 -0.52 -6.07 -9.56
N ASP A 47 -1.69 -5.86 -10.16
CA ASP A 47 -2.30 -6.79 -11.12
C ASP A 47 -1.58 -6.82 -12.47
N HIS A 48 -1.16 -5.67 -13.00
CA HIS A 48 -0.57 -5.57 -14.34
C HIS A 48 0.97 -5.66 -14.35
N SER A 49 1.63 -5.64 -13.19
CA SER A 49 3.09 -5.69 -13.14
C SER A 49 3.64 -7.09 -13.46
N GLY A 50 4.55 -7.17 -14.43
CA GLY A 50 5.23 -8.44 -14.74
C GLY A 50 6.15 -8.91 -13.61
N LEU A 51 6.68 -7.98 -12.81
CA LEU A 51 7.51 -8.23 -11.63
C LEU A 51 6.86 -7.64 -10.38
N LEU A 52 7.07 -8.28 -9.24
CA LEU A 52 6.51 -7.81 -7.96
C LEU A 52 7.05 -6.43 -7.59
N ASN A 53 6.18 -5.41 -7.58
CA ASN A 53 6.55 -4.08 -7.10
C ASN A 53 6.29 -3.98 -5.60
N PHE A 54 7.37 -4.06 -4.81
CA PHE A 54 7.29 -4.00 -3.34
C PHE A 54 6.67 -2.70 -2.82
N HIS A 55 6.96 -1.57 -3.45
CA HIS A 55 6.42 -0.28 -3.02
C HIS A 55 4.90 -0.22 -3.21
N HIS A 56 4.35 -0.84 -4.26
CA HIS A 56 2.89 -0.88 -4.43
C HIS A 56 2.21 -1.80 -3.42
N LEU A 57 2.79 -2.96 -3.09
CA LEU A 57 2.27 -3.83 -2.03
C LEU A 57 2.26 -3.12 -0.68
N GLU A 58 3.35 -2.43 -0.39
CA GLU A 58 3.56 -1.70 0.85
C GLU A 58 2.59 -0.52 0.96
N GLY A 59 2.49 0.29 -0.10
CA GLY A 59 1.55 1.40 -0.17
C GLY A 59 0.08 0.97 -0.10
N LEU A 60 -0.28 -0.16 -0.73
CA LEU A 60 -1.61 -0.75 -0.62
C LEU A 60 -1.95 -1.09 0.84
N ALA A 61 -1.04 -1.78 1.53
CA ALA A 61 -1.27 -2.18 2.91
C ALA A 61 -1.43 -0.97 3.85
N GLN A 62 -0.59 0.05 3.68
CA GLN A 62 -0.70 1.28 4.45
C GLN A 62 -1.98 2.07 4.15
N LEU A 63 -2.39 2.15 2.88
CA LEU A 63 -3.63 2.83 2.48
C LEU A 63 -4.84 2.20 3.16
N ILE A 64 -4.86 0.87 3.26
CA ILE A 64 -5.94 0.13 3.91
C ILE A 64 -5.92 0.32 5.43
N GLN A 65 -4.73 0.28 6.04
CA GLN A 65 -4.59 0.54 7.49
C GLN A 65 -4.97 1.97 7.87
N GLY A 66 -4.70 2.95 6.99
CA GLY A 66 -5.03 4.36 7.18
C GLY A 66 -6.41 4.75 6.66
N ALA A 67 -7.28 3.79 6.32
CA ALA A 67 -8.59 4.08 5.75
C ALA A 67 -9.52 4.72 6.79
N GLY A 68 -10.21 5.80 6.39
CA GLY A 68 -11.24 6.40 7.23
C GLY A 68 -12.45 5.47 7.43
N PRO A 69 -13.26 5.68 8.49
CA PRO A 69 -14.48 4.90 8.71
C PRO A 69 -15.39 4.89 7.47
N GLY A 70 -15.85 3.72 7.05
CA GLY A 70 -16.75 3.56 5.89
C GLY A 70 -16.10 3.74 4.51
N HIS A 71 -14.78 3.92 4.42
CA HIS A 71 -14.05 4.03 3.16
C HIS A 71 -13.70 2.67 2.54
N LEU A 72 -13.50 1.65 3.37
CA LEU A 72 -13.28 0.27 2.93
C LEU A 72 -14.61 -0.45 2.71
N ASP A 73 -14.79 -0.99 1.51
CA ASP A 73 -15.90 -1.88 1.19
C ASP A 73 -15.41 -3.34 1.22
N ALA A 74 -16.24 -4.25 1.74
CA ALA A 74 -15.90 -5.66 1.90
C ALA A 74 -15.48 -6.32 0.57
N ASP A 75 -16.18 -5.99 -0.53
CA ASP A 75 -15.90 -6.49 -1.87
C ASP A 75 -14.49 -6.09 -2.36
N ASP A 76 -14.02 -4.90 -2.03
CA ASP A 76 -12.70 -4.43 -2.43
C ASP A 76 -11.62 -5.24 -1.71
N LEU A 77 -11.79 -5.50 -0.41
CA LEU A 77 -10.88 -6.33 0.37
C LEU A 77 -10.82 -7.77 -0.15
N VAL A 78 -11.97 -8.36 -0.53
CA VAL A 78 -12.03 -9.71 -1.12
C VAL A 78 -11.31 -9.75 -2.48
N LYS A 79 -11.52 -8.76 -3.35
CA LYS A 79 -10.82 -8.66 -4.64
C LYS A 79 -9.30 -8.53 -4.46
N ILE A 80 -8.87 -7.70 -3.51
CA ILE A 80 -7.46 -7.51 -3.20
C ILE A 80 -6.85 -8.80 -2.64
N LEU A 81 -7.53 -9.48 -1.71
CA LEU A 81 -7.05 -10.74 -1.15
C LEU A 81 -6.92 -11.83 -2.24
N ASN A 82 -7.88 -11.90 -3.17
CA ASN A 82 -7.82 -12.79 -4.32
C ASN A 82 -6.59 -12.50 -5.21
N LEU A 83 -6.36 -11.23 -5.53
CA LEU A 83 -5.19 -10.80 -6.30
C LEU A 83 -3.88 -11.22 -5.62
N LEU A 84 -3.73 -10.92 -4.33
CA LEU A 84 -2.54 -11.27 -3.55
C LEU A 84 -2.36 -12.78 -3.42
N SER A 85 -3.44 -13.54 -3.19
CA SER A 85 -3.41 -15.02 -3.14
C SER A 85 -2.99 -15.63 -4.47
N LYS A 86 -3.46 -15.09 -5.60
CA LYS A 86 -3.00 -15.49 -6.94
C LYS A 86 -1.52 -15.19 -7.12
N ARG A 87 -1.08 -13.97 -6.83
CA ARG A 87 0.34 -13.57 -6.92
C ARG A 87 1.24 -14.41 -6.03
N LEU A 88 0.78 -14.74 -4.83
CA LEU A 88 1.51 -15.56 -3.87
C LEU A 88 1.72 -16.99 -4.38
N ARG A 89 0.74 -17.57 -5.09
CA ARG A 89 0.83 -18.89 -5.73
C ARG A 89 1.66 -18.87 -7.03
N ASP A 90 1.54 -17.79 -7.81
CA ASP A 90 2.25 -17.62 -9.09
C ASP A 90 3.74 -17.29 -8.90
N THR A 91 4.12 -16.76 -7.73
CA THR A 91 5.52 -16.41 -7.44
C THR A 91 6.34 -17.69 -7.28
N HIS A 92 7.24 -17.96 -8.23
CA HIS A 92 8.17 -19.09 -8.19
C HIS A 92 8.92 -19.15 -6.84
N GLN A 93 9.05 -20.36 -6.28
CA GLN A 93 9.69 -20.70 -4.99
C GLN A 93 11.14 -20.19 -4.78
N GLN A 94 11.73 -19.48 -5.74
CA GLN A 94 13.14 -19.11 -5.74
C GLN A 94 13.47 -17.83 -4.93
N SER A 95 12.47 -17.01 -4.55
CA SER A 95 12.71 -15.82 -3.73
C SER A 95 11.82 -15.77 -2.50
N THR A 96 12.36 -16.28 -1.39
CA THR A 96 11.75 -16.22 -0.06
C THR A 96 11.37 -14.79 0.36
N ARG A 97 12.14 -13.80 -0.09
CA ARG A 97 11.86 -12.37 0.15
C ARG A 97 10.55 -11.92 -0.52
N HIS A 98 10.30 -12.31 -1.77
CA HIS A 98 9.02 -12.00 -2.44
C HIS A 98 7.85 -12.62 -1.68
N MET A 99 7.99 -13.89 -1.28
CA MET A 99 6.99 -14.61 -0.51
C MET A 99 6.70 -13.91 0.83
N TYR A 100 7.74 -13.44 1.53
CA TYR A 100 7.59 -12.69 2.78
C TYR A 100 6.76 -11.41 2.58
N HIS A 101 7.11 -10.58 1.59
CA HIS A 101 6.39 -9.31 1.37
C HIS A 101 4.94 -9.52 0.94
N LEU A 102 4.66 -10.53 0.11
CA LEU A 102 3.29 -10.90 -0.24
C LEU A 102 2.51 -11.43 0.97
N THR A 103 3.12 -12.29 1.79
CA THR A 103 2.49 -12.84 3.00
C THR A 103 2.24 -11.73 4.04
N LEU A 104 3.14 -10.75 4.13
CA LEU A 104 2.96 -9.55 4.94
C LEU A 104 1.77 -8.72 4.46
N ALA A 105 1.69 -8.44 3.15
CA ALA A 105 0.53 -7.75 2.57
C ALA A 105 -0.77 -8.51 2.84
N VAL A 106 -0.80 -9.84 2.62
CA VAL A 106 -1.95 -10.69 2.93
C VAL A 106 -2.38 -10.55 4.39
N SER A 107 -1.43 -10.56 5.34
CA SER A 107 -1.78 -10.41 6.76
C SER A 107 -2.47 -9.08 7.07
N HIS A 108 -2.00 -7.98 6.48
CA HIS A 108 -2.61 -6.66 6.68
C HIS A 108 -4.01 -6.57 6.07
N ILE A 109 -4.26 -7.23 4.93
CA ILE A 109 -5.61 -7.31 4.35
C ILE A 109 -6.54 -8.11 5.26
N LEU A 110 -6.09 -9.28 5.72
CA LEU A 110 -6.88 -10.12 6.63
C LEU A 110 -7.19 -9.39 7.94
N ASP A 111 -6.24 -8.61 8.45
CA ASP A 111 -6.45 -7.78 9.63
C ASP A 111 -7.56 -6.74 9.40
N ALA A 112 -7.53 -6.04 8.26
CA ALA A 112 -8.56 -5.08 7.86
C ALA A 112 -9.92 -5.73 7.60
N MET A 113 -9.95 -6.96 7.06
CA MET A 113 -11.18 -7.73 6.87
C MET A 113 -11.82 -8.12 8.21
N ALA A 114 -11.00 -8.48 9.20
CA ALA A 114 -11.48 -8.73 10.55
C ALA A 114 -12.07 -7.47 11.19
N ASP A 115 -11.45 -6.30 10.97
CA ASP A 115 -11.92 -5.02 11.51
C ASP A 115 -13.21 -4.53 10.85
N THR A 116 -13.34 -4.74 9.54
CA THR A 116 -14.53 -4.35 8.75
C THR A 116 -15.65 -5.39 8.79
N ARG A 117 -15.45 -6.50 9.51
CA ARG A 117 -16.41 -7.61 9.66
C ARG A 117 -16.86 -8.20 8.32
N VAL A 118 -15.92 -8.46 7.43
CA VAL A 118 -16.22 -9.22 6.21
C VAL A 118 -16.73 -10.60 6.61
N THR A 119 -17.96 -10.90 6.21
CA THR A 119 -18.59 -12.21 6.32
C THR A 119 -18.79 -12.71 4.90
N ASP A 120 -18.64 -14.01 4.65
CA ASP A 120 -18.83 -14.66 3.33
C ASP A 120 -17.57 -14.74 2.46
N LEU A 121 -16.40 -15.00 3.06
CA LEU A 121 -15.24 -15.39 2.26
C LEU A 121 -15.51 -16.72 1.57
N ASP A 122 -15.33 -16.79 0.25
CA ASP A 122 -15.58 -18.04 -0.45
C ASP A 122 -14.58 -19.12 -0.03
N ARG A 123 -15.11 -20.22 0.50
CA ARG A 123 -14.28 -21.29 1.04
C ARG A 123 -13.45 -21.97 -0.04
N GLU A 124 -14.10 -22.40 -1.12
CA GLU A 124 -13.49 -23.30 -2.11
C GLU A 124 -12.46 -22.58 -2.99
N THR A 125 -12.71 -21.31 -3.30
CA THR A 125 -11.88 -20.55 -4.23
C THR A 125 -10.81 -19.71 -3.54
N LEU A 126 -11.00 -19.34 -2.27
CA LEU A 126 -10.10 -18.43 -1.57
C LEU A 126 -9.66 -18.89 -0.18
N HIS A 127 -10.59 -19.14 0.76
CA HIS A 127 -10.25 -19.41 2.15
C HIS A 127 -9.40 -20.69 2.30
N GLU A 128 -9.90 -21.82 1.82
CA GLU A 128 -9.25 -23.12 1.97
C GLU A 128 -7.94 -23.19 1.18
N PRO A 129 -7.88 -22.78 -0.12
CA PRO A 129 -6.61 -22.73 -0.86
C PRO A 129 -5.56 -21.85 -0.20
N LEU A 130 -5.94 -20.68 0.32
CA LEU A 130 -4.99 -19.78 1.00
C LEU A 130 -4.53 -20.39 2.33
N SER A 131 -5.42 -21.03 3.08
CA SER A 131 -5.08 -21.70 4.35
C SER A 131 -4.06 -22.83 4.13
N ILE A 132 -4.24 -23.64 3.08
CA ILE A 132 -3.32 -24.72 2.71
C ILE A 132 -1.97 -24.13 2.35
N TYR A 133 -1.95 -23.11 1.48
CA TYR A 133 -0.72 -22.49 1.06
C TYR A 133 0.05 -21.86 2.23
N LEU A 134 -0.62 -21.10 3.11
CA LEU A 134 0.00 -20.52 4.31
C LEU A 134 0.54 -21.60 5.25
N ALA A 135 -0.14 -22.75 5.35
CA ALA A 135 0.34 -23.89 6.12
C ALA A 135 1.56 -24.56 5.47
N GLU A 136 1.68 -24.57 4.13
CA GLU A 136 2.89 -25.07 3.43
C GLU A 136 4.10 -24.17 3.66
N LEU A 137 3.90 -22.85 3.79
CA LEU A 137 4.98 -21.91 4.09
C LEU A 137 5.69 -22.17 5.42
N LYS A 138 5.05 -22.90 6.35
CA LYS A 138 5.70 -23.34 7.60
C LYS A 138 6.92 -24.23 7.34
N GLU A 139 6.98 -24.88 6.18
CA GLU A 139 8.09 -25.77 5.82
C GLU A 139 9.34 -25.01 5.35
N SER A 140 9.21 -23.69 5.13
CA SER A 140 10.31 -22.81 4.74
C SER A 140 11.51 -22.90 5.68
N SER A 141 12.70 -22.73 5.11
CA SER A 141 13.94 -22.60 5.87
C SER A 141 14.10 -21.23 6.53
N ASP A 142 13.31 -20.25 6.10
CA ASP A 142 13.37 -18.87 6.58
C ASP A 142 12.34 -18.62 7.70
N PRO A 143 12.81 -18.34 8.92
CA PRO A 143 11.92 -18.13 10.07
C PRO A 143 11.00 -16.93 9.92
N TYR A 144 11.42 -15.90 9.19
CA TYR A 144 10.65 -14.67 9.00
C TYR A 144 9.40 -14.95 8.20
N LEU A 145 9.55 -15.71 7.12
CA LEU A 145 8.43 -16.21 6.34
C LEU A 145 7.53 -17.13 7.16
N VAL A 146 8.10 -18.05 7.96
CA VAL A 146 7.32 -18.99 8.79
C VAL A 146 6.40 -18.25 9.76
N TYR A 147 6.92 -17.29 10.51
CA TYR A 147 6.09 -16.49 11.42
C TYR A 147 5.05 -15.66 10.67
N GLN A 148 5.45 -15.00 9.58
CA GLN A 148 4.55 -14.16 8.82
C GLN A 148 3.38 -14.97 8.25
N ALA A 149 3.65 -16.20 7.81
CA ALA A 149 2.63 -17.16 7.39
C ALA A 149 1.75 -17.62 8.56
N ALA A 150 2.33 -17.91 9.73
CA ALA A 150 1.57 -18.28 10.93
C ALA A 150 0.64 -17.14 11.38
N TYR A 151 1.11 -15.89 11.34
CA TYR A 151 0.29 -14.71 11.64
C TYR A 151 -0.85 -14.57 10.63
N ALA A 152 -0.55 -14.60 9.32
CA ALA A 152 -1.58 -14.53 8.29
C ALA A 152 -2.60 -15.67 8.40
N TYR A 153 -2.16 -16.87 8.76
CA TYR A 153 -3.03 -18.01 8.98
C TYR A 153 -4.00 -17.78 10.15
N GLN A 154 -3.51 -17.28 11.29
CA GLN A 154 -4.36 -16.93 12.43
C GLN A 154 -5.36 -15.81 12.10
N ALA A 155 -4.95 -14.82 11.31
CA ALA A 155 -5.83 -13.78 10.81
C ALA A 155 -6.94 -14.36 9.92
N LEU A 156 -6.60 -15.27 9.00
CA LEU A 156 -7.55 -15.96 8.12
C LEU A 156 -8.57 -16.80 8.91
N LEU A 157 -8.13 -17.51 9.95
CA LEU A 157 -9.03 -18.27 10.83
C LEU A 157 -10.07 -17.39 11.53
N CYS A 158 -9.77 -16.11 11.73
CA CYS A 158 -10.69 -15.16 12.38
C CYS A 158 -11.78 -14.65 11.45
N ILE A 159 -11.64 -14.83 10.13
CA ILE A 159 -12.62 -14.43 9.12
C ILE A 159 -13.54 -15.62 8.81
N PRO A 160 -14.87 -15.47 8.98
CA PRO A 160 -15.81 -16.52 8.61
C PRO A 160 -15.81 -16.78 7.09
N ASP A 161 -15.78 -18.04 6.68
CA ASP A 161 -16.07 -18.42 5.31
C ASP A 161 -17.59 -18.54 5.08
N ASN A 162 -17.99 -18.76 3.83
CA ASN A 162 -19.38 -19.00 3.45
C ASN A 162 -19.88 -20.41 3.83
N GLU A 163 -19.09 -21.20 4.57
CA GLU A 163 -19.50 -22.51 5.07
C GLU A 163 -20.26 -22.35 6.39
N THR A 164 -21.49 -22.86 6.44
CA THR A 164 -22.23 -22.98 7.70
C THR A 164 -21.54 -23.97 8.64
N ALA A 165 -21.60 -23.75 9.95
CA ALA A 165 -21.06 -24.69 10.95
C ALA A 165 -21.58 -26.13 10.77
N TRP A 166 -22.78 -26.28 10.19
CA TRP A 166 -23.38 -27.56 9.83
C TRP A 166 -22.70 -28.24 8.63
N GLN A 167 -22.37 -27.50 7.56
CA GLN A 167 -21.60 -28.01 6.44
C GLN A 167 -20.18 -28.44 6.88
N ALA A 168 -19.55 -27.66 7.76
CA ALA A 168 -18.24 -28.00 8.35
C ALA A 168 -18.29 -29.30 9.18
N ALA A 169 -19.35 -29.47 9.99
CA ALA A 169 -19.58 -30.67 10.78
C ALA A 169 -19.88 -31.90 9.90
N MET A 170 -20.69 -31.75 8.85
CA MET A 170 -21.00 -32.82 7.89
C MET A 170 -19.76 -33.30 7.13
N ARG A 171 -18.85 -32.39 6.77
CA ARG A 171 -17.56 -32.76 6.15
C ARG A 171 -16.67 -33.58 7.10
N ARG A 172 -16.62 -33.21 8.38
CA ARG A 172 -15.80 -33.90 9.38
C ARG A 172 -16.37 -35.27 9.79
N THR A 173 -17.67 -35.52 9.60
CA THR A 173 -18.36 -36.72 10.09
C THR A 173 -18.81 -37.71 9.02
N GLY A 174 -18.71 -37.37 7.73
CA GLY A 174 -18.83 -38.34 6.62
C GLY A 174 -20.18 -39.05 6.48
N LYS A 175 -21.29 -38.51 7.00
CA LYS A 175 -22.63 -39.09 6.85
C LYS A 175 -23.67 -38.06 6.41
N VAL A 176 -24.25 -38.32 5.24
CA VAL A 176 -25.52 -37.72 4.79
C VAL A 176 -26.63 -38.26 5.68
N MET A 177 -27.31 -37.41 6.45
CA MET A 177 -28.57 -37.78 7.09
C MET A 177 -29.55 -36.63 7.00
N GLN A 178 -30.70 -36.91 6.39
CA GLN A 178 -31.83 -35.99 6.25
C GLN A 178 -32.43 -35.66 7.62
N GLY A 179 -32.66 -34.37 7.87
CA GLY A 179 -33.71 -33.87 8.76
C GLY A 179 -33.43 -33.87 10.27
N VAL A 180 -33.32 -32.67 10.85
CA VAL A 180 -34.25 -32.01 11.80
C VAL A 180 -33.45 -30.94 12.58
N SER A 181 -34.00 -29.72 12.59
CA SER A 181 -33.47 -28.51 13.22
C SER A 181 -33.34 -28.65 14.74
N GLY A 182 -32.12 -28.46 15.29
CA GLY A 182 -31.91 -28.40 16.73
C GLY A 182 -30.45 -28.31 17.16
N VAL A 183 -29.92 -27.08 17.20
CA VAL A 183 -28.84 -26.55 18.07
C VAL A 183 -27.61 -27.43 18.35
N VAL A 184 -26.42 -27.01 17.92
CA VAL A 184 -25.21 -26.92 18.79
C VAL A 184 -24.27 -25.80 18.30
N SER A 185 -24.10 -24.77 19.14
CA SER A 185 -22.92 -23.92 19.35
C SER A 185 -22.02 -23.62 18.14
N GLY A 186 -22.31 -22.51 17.45
CA GLY A 186 -21.35 -21.86 16.56
C GLY A 186 -20.09 -21.43 17.31
N VAL A 187 -18.93 -21.77 16.76
CA VAL A 187 -17.67 -21.08 17.06
C VAL A 187 -17.90 -19.64 16.62
N LYS A 188 -18.36 -18.77 17.53
CA LYS A 188 -18.42 -17.34 17.25
C LYS A 188 -17.01 -16.93 16.85
N GLY A 189 -16.92 -16.22 15.72
CA GLY A 189 -15.71 -15.47 15.36
C GLY A 189 -15.20 -14.72 16.59
N LEU A 190 -13.88 -14.61 16.69
CA LEU A 190 -13.25 -13.92 17.81
C LEU A 190 -13.75 -12.47 17.75
N ASP A 191 -14.58 -12.09 18.72
CA ASP A 191 -15.22 -10.78 18.73
C ASP A 191 -14.18 -9.77 19.23
N LEU A 192 -13.34 -9.32 18.29
CA LEU A 192 -12.20 -8.45 18.55
C LEU A 192 -12.63 -7.15 19.25
N ILE A 193 -13.83 -6.67 18.93
CA ILE A 193 -14.41 -5.49 19.56
C ILE A 193 -14.78 -5.80 21.01
N LYS A 194 -15.37 -6.97 21.32
CA LYS A 194 -15.56 -7.37 22.74
C LYS A 194 -14.26 -7.60 23.49
N PHE A 195 -13.20 -8.05 22.81
CA PHE A 195 -11.87 -8.15 23.42
C PHE A 195 -11.33 -6.75 23.75
N ILE A 196 -11.47 -5.79 22.83
CA ILE A 196 -11.08 -4.38 23.02
C ILE A 196 -11.95 -3.69 24.09
N ASP A 197 -13.27 -3.86 24.08
CA ASP A 197 -14.20 -3.36 25.11
C ASP A 197 -13.87 -3.98 26.49
N GLY A 198 -13.36 -5.21 26.52
CA GLY A 198 -12.87 -5.87 27.73
C GLY A 198 -11.55 -5.28 28.25
N LEU A 199 -10.76 -4.62 27.40
CA LEU A 199 -9.52 -3.94 27.77
C LEU A 199 -9.79 -2.55 28.41
N ASP A 200 -10.88 -1.87 28.08
CA ASP A 200 -11.29 -0.65 28.80
C ASP A 200 -11.66 -0.91 30.27
N HIS A 201 -11.91 -2.18 30.63
CA HIS A 201 -12.29 -2.62 31.96
C HIS A 201 -11.23 -3.51 32.63
N ILE A 202 -9.93 -3.32 32.35
CA ILE A 202 -8.82 -4.17 32.83
C ILE A 202 -8.74 -4.43 34.33
N ARG A 203 -9.46 -3.66 35.15
CA ARG A 203 -9.61 -3.99 36.58
C ARG A 203 -10.50 -5.21 36.84
N ASP A 204 -11.50 -5.49 35.98
CA ASP A 204 -12.51 -6.55 36.19
C ASP A 204 -12.69 -7.51 34.97
N GLY A 205 -12.23 -7.15 33.76
CA GLY A 205 -12.51 -7.90 32.51
C GLY A 205 -11.68 -9.17 32.28
N LEU A 206 -10.43 -9.22 32.77
CA LEU A 206 -9.53 -10.37 32.56
C LEU A 206 -9.88 -11.59 33.42
N THR A 207 -10.73 -11.44 34.44
CA THR A 207 -11.18 -12.57 35.29
C THR A 207 -12.48 -13.22 34.81
N GLY A 208 -13.28 -12.55 33.98
CA GLY A 208 -14.64 -12.98 33.65
C GLY A 208 -14.80 -13.85 32.41
N VAL A 209 -13.93 -13.71 31.39
CA VAL A 209 -14.09 -14.40 30.08
C VAL A 209 -13.06 -15.51 29.84
N LEU A 210 -12.05 -15.65 30.70
CA LEU A 210 -10.94 -16.61 30.55
C LEU A 210 -11.13 -17.95 31.30
N ARG A 211 -12.37 -18.32 31.67
CA ARG A 211 -12.66 -19.65 32.21
C ARG A 211 -13.21 -20.57 31.12
N THR A 212 -12.29 -21.22 30.40
CA THR A 212 -12.30 -22.66 30.06
C THR A 212 -11.36 -22.95 28.89
N VAL A 213 -10.07 -23.18 29.16
CA VAL A 213 -9.27 -24.22 28.48
C VAL A 213 -8.29 -24.77 29.52
N ASP A 214 -8.63 -25.93 30.07
CA ASP A 214 -7.72 -26.73 30.89
C ASP A 214 -6.64 -27.40 30.00
N LEU A 215 -5.42 -27.51 30.56
CA LEU A 215 -4.30 -28.40 30.18
C LEU A 215 -3.58 -28.08 28.85
N VAL A 216 -2.25 -27.92 28.79
CA VAL A 216 -1.25 -28.95 29.13
C VAL A 216 0.01 -28.35 29.78
N LYS A 217 0.33 -28.85 30.98
CA LYS A 217 1.69 -28.86 31.53
C LYS A 217 2.49 -29.94 30.81
N THR A 218 3.49 -29.56 30.02
CA THR A 218 4.60 -30.46 29.67
C THR A 218 5.93 -29.79 29.94
N THR A 219 6.62 -30.38 30.90
CA THR A 219 7.94 -30.10 31.44
C THR A 219 9.00 -30.15 30.34
N TYR A 220 9.86 -29.12 30.25
CA TYR A 220 10.95 -29.06 29.27
C TYR A 220 12.18 -29.80 29.80
N THR A 221 12.48 -30.96 29.22
CA THR A 221 13.80 -31.62 29.31
C THR A 221 14.23 -31.98 27.90
N GLY A 222 15.33 -31.39 27.45
CA GLY A 222 15.95 -31.70 26.17
C GLY A 222 16.58 -30.48 25.52
N VAL A 223 17.89 -30.32 25.69
CA VAL A 223 18.91 -30.44 24.63
C VAL A 223 20.23 -29.93 25.19
N THR A 224 21.13 -30.89 25.49
CA THR A 224 22.57 -30.71 25.48
C THR A 224 23.11 -30.90 24.07
N THR A 225 24.25 -30.25 23.83
CA THR A 225 25.15 -30.28 22.67
C THR A 225 24.97 -29.20 21.60
N LEU A 226 26.08 -28.47 21.48
CA LEU A 226 26.38 -27.27 20.71
C LEU A 226 26.74 -27.62 19.26
N VAL A 227 26.53 -26.64 18.37
CA VAL A 227 27.03 -26.53 16.98
C VAL A 227 26.34 -27.41 15.92
N ALA A 228 25.23 -26.89 15.38
CA ALA A 228 24.97 -26.88 13.94
C ALA A 228 23.99 -25.74 13.61
N SER A 229 24.45 -24.81 12.78
CA SER A 229 23.77 -23.61 12.30
C SER A 229 22.45 -23.92 11.57
N GLY A 230 21.42 -23.09 11.79
CA GLY A 230 20.19 -23.03 10.99
C GLY A 230 19.13 -24.13 11.18
N GLN A 231 19.53 -25.41 11.26
CA GLN A 231 18.60 -26.54 11.28
C GLN A 231 17.79 -26.64 12.60
N CYS A 232 18.46 -26.61 13.76
CA CYS A 232 17.83 -26.74 15.08
C CYS A 232 16.85 -25.59 15.41
N PHE A 233 17.13 -24.40 14.87
CA PHE A 233 16.30 -23.22 15.03
C PHE A 233 14.99 -23.33 14.22
N ARG A 234 15.02 -23.93 13.02
CA ARG A 234 13.84 -24.22 12.22
C ARG A 234 12.91 -25.20 12.95
N ASP A 235 13.46 -26.27 13.49
CA ASP A 235 12.69 -27.31 14.18
C ASP A 235 12.03 -26.76 15.46
N CYS A 236 12.73 -25.90 16.20
CA CYS A 236 12.18 -25.18 17.34
C CYS A 236 11.02 -24.22 16.99
N LEU A 237 10.98 -23.69 15.77
CA LEU A 237 9.95 -22.76 15.31
C LEU A 237 8.73 -23.49 14.75
N LYS A 238 8.94 -24.55 13.97
CA LYS A 238 7.85 -25.36 13.36
C LYS A 238 6.91 -25.98 14.39
N GLU A 239 7.45 -26.50 15.49
CA GLU A 239 6.64 -27.12 16.55
C GLU A 239 5.82 -26.10 17.36
N ARG A 240 6.24 -24.81 17.37
CA ARG A 240 5.66 -23.79 18.24
C ARG A 240 4.71 -22.82 17.53
N PHE A 241 4.85 -22.65 16.21
CA PHE A 241 3.87 -21.96 15.38
C PHE A 241 2.80 -22.96 14.91
N SER A 242 1.80 -23.21 15.75
CA SER A 242 0.74 -24.17 15.44
C SER A 242 -0.32 -23.57 14.49
N PHE A 243 -0.68 -24.34 13.45
CA PHE A 243 -1.63 -23.99 12.38
C PHE A 243 -2.98 -24.72 12.52
N GLU A 244 -3.37 -25.15 13.72
CA GLU A 244 -4.53 -26.06 13.86
C GLU A 244 -5.74 -25.39 14.52
N HIS A 245 -5.52 -24.36 15.33
CA HIS A 245 -6.56 -23.71 16.15
C HIS A 245 -6.31 -22.21 16.28
N LYS A 246 -7.37 -21.44 16.56
CA LYS A 246 -7.27 -20.02 16.93
C LYS A 246 -6.43 -19.88 18.20
N ARG A 247 -5.46 -18.96 18.20
CA ARG A 247 -4.55 -18.74 19.31
C ARG A 247 -4.74 -17.36 19.94
N ASP A 248 -4.68 -17.34 21.27
CA ASP A 248 -4.84 -16.12 22.06
C ASP A 248 -3.76 -15.06 21.76
N TRP A 249 -2.57 -15.49 21.33
CA TRP A 249 -1.48 -14.58 21.01
C TRP A 249 -1.81 -13.65 19.85
N TYR A 250 -2.55 -14.10 18.83
CA TYR A 250 -2.92 -13.26 17.70
C TYR A 250 -3.85 -12.14 18.16
N SER A 251 -4.87 -12.47 18.94
CA SER A 251 -5.82 -11.48 19.48
C SER A 251 -5.13 -10.47 20.41
N ALA A 252 -4.21 -10.94 21.26
CA ALA A 252 -3.42 -10.06 22.11
C ALA A 252 -2.55 -9.09 21.29
N LEU A 253 -1.94 -9.56 20.19
CA LEU A 253 -1.19 -8.72 19.27
C LEU A 253 -2.08 -7.70 18.53
N ARG A 254 -3.32 -8.07 18.16
CA ARG A 254 -4.28 -7.13 17.57
C ARG A 254 -4.72 -6.05 18.56
N GLY A 255 -4.95 -6.42 19.83
CA GLY A 255 -5.18 -5.45 20.90
C GLY A 255 -3.99 -4.51 21.11
N ALA A 256 -2.77 -5.05 21.02
CA ALA A 256 -1.54 -4.26 21.06
C ALA A 256 -1.45 -3.24 19.92
N ASP A 257 -1.87 -3.59 18.69
CA ASP A 257 -1.88 -2.66 17.55
C ASP A 257 -2.84 -1.48 17.76
N VAL A 258 -3.99 -1.71 18.40
CA VAL A 258 -4.94 -0.64 18.75
C VAL A 258 -4.27 0.35 19.71
N MET A 259 -3.64 -0.14 20.78
CA MET A 259 -2.95 0.70 21.75
C MET A 259 -1.80 1.50 21.12
N ILE A 260 -1.02 0.87 20.24
CA ILE A 260 0.07 1.55 19.51
C ILE A 260 -0.49 2.65 18.62
N ARG A 261 -1.56 2.37 17.87
CA ARG A 261 -2.22 3.36 17.00
C ARG A 261 -2.77 4.55 17.77
N ASP A 262 -3.33 4.30 18.96
CA ASP A 262 -3.90 5.33 19.81
C ASP A 262 -2.83 6.08 20.64
N GLY A 263 -1.57 5.62 20.59
CA GLY A 263 -0.45 6.19 21.33
C GLY A 263 -0.40 5.81 22.81
N ASP A 264 -1.24 4.88 23.26
CA ASP A 264 -1.27 4.39 24.64
C ASP A 264 -0.22 3.30 24.88
N LEU A 265 1.04 3.74 24.93
CA LEU A 265 2.19 2.84 25.08
C LEU A 265 2.33 2.25 26.49
N GLU A 266 1.74 2.90 27.49
CA GLU A 266 1.67 2.37 28.85
C GLU A 266 0.77 1.14 28.89
N MET A 267 -0.42 1.25 28.31
CA MET A 267 -1.38 0.17 28.20
C MET A 267 -0.84 -0.96 27.32
N PHE A 268 -0.19 -0.62 26.19
CA PHE A 268 0.54 -1.60 25.38
C PHE A 268 1.54 -2.41 26.21
N ARG A 269 2.39 -1.75 27.00
CA ARG A 269 3.38 -2.43 27.85
C ARG A 269 2.71 -3.32 28.89
N LYS A 270 1.64 -2.84 29.53
CA LYS A 270 0.88 -3.59 30.51
C LYS A 270 0.30 -4.87 29.93
N LEU A 271 -0.38 -4.78 28.77
CA LEU A 271 -0.93 -5.93 28.05
C LEU A 271 0.16 -6.96 27.78
N VAL A 272 1.32 -6.53 27.28
CA VAL A 272 2.44 -7.40 26.93
C VAL A 272 3.01 -8.14 28.16
N CYS A 273 3.13 -7.46 29.30
CA CYS A 273 3.66 -8.04 30.54
C CYS A 273 2.68 -8.99 31.25
N GLU A 274 1.37 -8.71 31.14
CA GLU A 274 0.30 -9.43 31.84
C GLU A 274 -0.36 -10.54 30.99
N ALA A 275 -0.11 -10.57 29.67
CA ALA A 275 -0.69 -11.57 28.77
C ALA A 275 -0.37 -13.02 29.21
N GLN A 276 -1.38 -13.88 29.20
CA GLN A 276 -1.20 -15.31 29.50
C GLN A 276 -0.28 -16.00 28.47
N CYS A 277 -0.33 -15.54 27.22
CA CYS A 277 0.56 -15.97 26.15
C CYS A 277 1.93 -15.29 26.16
N ARG A 278 2.32 -14.56 27.22
CA ARG A 278 3.60 -13.81 27.26
C ARG A 278 4.84 -14.66 27.01
N VAL A 279 4.79 -15.96 27.32
CA VAL A 279 5.87 -16.93 27.09
C VAL A 279 5.74 -17.65 25.74
N ASP A 280 4.68 -17.42 24.98
CA ASP A 280 4.50 -17.97 23.65
C ASP A 280 5.50 -17.30 22.68
N PRO A 281 6.35 -18.08 21.97
CA PRO A 281 7.31 -17.53 21.01
C PRO A 281 6.67 -16.64 19.95
N ALA A 282 5.47 -16.98 19.50
CA ALA A 282 4.77 -16.23 18.46
C ALA A 282 4.30 -14.88 18.97
N PHE A 283 3.78 -14.86 20.19
CA PHE A 283 3.46 -13.61 20.86
C PHE A 283 4.71 -12.74 21.00
N GLN A 284 5.80 -13.30 21.53
CA GLN A 284 7.05 -12.55 21.74
C GLN A 284 7.65 -12.03 20.43
N TRP A 285 7.61 -12.83 19.36
CA TRP A 285 8.04 -12.40 18.02
C TRP A 285 7.23 -11.20 17.53
N GLY A 286 5.91 -11.25 17.67
CA GLY A 286 5.03 -10.16 17.26
C GLY A 286 5.18 -8.89 18.09
N VAL A 287 5.44 -9.04 19.40
CA VAL A 287 5.80 -7.93 20.28
C VAL A 287 7.12 -7.30 19.85
N CYS A 288 8.15 -8.12 19.61
CA CYS A 288 9.46 -7.62 19.17
C CYS A 288 9.36 -6.89 17.81
N GLN A 289 8.56 -7.41 16.88
CA GLN A 289 8.29 -6.75 15.60
C GLN A 289 7.66 -5.37 15.81
N ARG A 290 6.63 -5.25 16.66
CA ARG A 290 5.97 -3.97 16.99
C ARG A 290 6.91 -2.97 17.67
N LEU A 291 7.72 -3.43 18.62
CA LEU A 291 8.76 -2.60 19.26
C LEU A 291 9.79 -2.10 18.25
N GLY A 292 10.22 -2.97 17.31
CA GLY A 292 11.09 -2.59 16.21
C GLY A 292 10.47 -1.53 15.30
N ARG A 293 9.16 -1.62 15.02
CA ARG A 293 8.41 -0.59 14.26
C ARG A 293 8.42 0.76 14.97
N ILE A 294 8.03 0.77 16.25
CA ILE A 294 8.00 1.99 17.06
C ILE A 294 9.39 2.63 17.09
N ALA A 295 10.44 1.83 17.34
CA ALA A 295 11.81 2.31 17.37
C ALA A 295 12.29 2.86 16.01
N ALA A 296 11.84 2.29 14.89
CA ALA A 296 12.25 2.70 13.55
C ALA A 296 11.50 3.95 13.04
N ASP A 297 10.26 4.18 13.46
CA ASP A 297 9.38 5.20 12.89
C ASP A 297 9.64 6.60 13.49
N SER A 298 10.11 7.53 12.65
CA SER A 298 10.41 8.91 13.02
C SER A 298 9.20 9.76 13.43
N ALA A 299 7.98 9.28 13.21
CA ALA A 299 6.78 9.93 13.74
C ALA A 299 6.73 9.90 15.27
N TRP A 300 7.40 8.92 15.91
CA TRP A 300 7.52 8.85 17.36
C TRP A 300 8.68 9.71 17.88
N ASP A 301 8.45 10.31 19.05
CA ASP A 301 9.47 11.10 19.74
C ASP A 301 10.66 10.21 20.16
N VAL A 302 11.81 10.86 20.38
CA VAL A 302 13.07 10.16 20.70
C VAL A 302 12.96 9.29 21.97
N ILE A 303 12.21 9.74 22.98
CA ILE A 303 12.06 9.03 24.26
C ILE A 303 11.26 7.76 24.05
N THR A 304 10.16 7.84 23.30
CA THR A 304 9.34 6.68 22.93
C THR A 304 10.16 5.63 22.18
N ARG A 305 10.95 6.06 21.19
CA ARG A 305 11.81 5.15 20.41
C ARG A 305 12.88 4.48 21.27
N GLN A 306 13.50 5.22 22.19
CA GLN A 306 14.46 4.68 23.15
C GLN A 306 13.80 3.68 24.10
N SER A 307 12.60 3.98 24.61
CA SER A 307 11.82 3.08 25.46
C SER A 307 11.50 1.75 24.76
N ALA A 308 11.17 1.78 23.46
CA ALA A 308 10.92 0.58 22.67
C ALA A 308 12.19 -0.29 22.55
N VAL A 309 13.35 0.34 22.28
CA VAL A 309 14.65 -0.36 22.25
C VAL A 309 15.04 -0.91 23.63
N ALA A 310 14.80 -0.15 24.70
CA ALA A 310 15.07 -0.60 26.06
C ALA A 310 14.21 -1.83 26.42
N PHE A 311 12.95 -1.85 25.98
CA PHE A 311 12.06 -2.98 26.22
C PHE A 311 12.49 -4.23 25.45
N LEU A 312 12.99 -4.10 24.21
CA LEU A 312 13.66 -5.21 23.51
C LEU A 312 14.84 -5.77 24.33
N GLY A 313 15.65 -4.90 24.93
CA GLY A 313 16.74 -5.29 25.83
C GLY A 313 16.26 -6.03 27.09
N GLU A 314 15.15 -5.60 27.70
CA GLU A 314 14.52 -6.27 28.83
C GLU A 314 14.10 -7.71 28.47
N ILE A 315 13.41 -7.88 27.33
CA ILE A 315 12.97 -9.19 26.82
C ILE A 315 14.19 -10.09 26.56
N TYR A 316 15.30 -9.53 26.05
CA TYR A 316 16.52 -10.30 25.81
C TYR A 316 17.21 -10.77 27.10
N ARG A 317 17.29 -9.92 28.12
CA ARG A 317 18.06 -10.19 29.34
C ARG A 317 17.32 -11.08 30.33
N ASN A 318 16.03 -10.82 30.56
CA ASN A 318 15.29 -11.42 31.66
C ASN A 318 14.65 -12.76 31.28
N ASP A 319 15.46 -13.81 31.29
CA ASP A 319 15.01 -15.17 30.95
C ASP A 319 14.00 -15.75 31.95
N ALA A 320 14.00 -15.29 33.20
CA ALA A 320 13.05 -15.73 34.21
C ALA A 320 11.61 -15.33 33.86
N VAL A 321 11.44 -14.18 33.21
CA VAL A 321 10.13 -13.66 32.79
C VAL A 321 9.80 -14.05 31.35
N TRP A 322 10.77 -13.91 30.43
CA TRP A 322 10.54 -14.03 28.99
C TRP A 322 11.01 -15.37 28.41
N GLY A 323 11.71 -16.20 29.17
CA GLY A 323 12.25 -17.48 28.70
C GLY A 323 13.52 -17.35 27.85
N GLN A 324 14.09 -18.50 27.49
CA GLN A 324 15.41 -18.64 26.85
C GLN A 324 15.33 -18.95 25.35
N GLN A 325 14.27 -18.54 24.69
CA GLN A 325 13.98 -18.98 23.32
C GLN A 325 14.94 -18.35 22.33
N ALA A 326 15.84 -19.17 21.76
CA ALA A 326 16.89 -18.69 20.85
C ALA A 326 16.32 -17.89 19.68
N SER A 327 15.15 -18.27 19.15
CA SER A 327 14.53 -17.60 18.03
C SER A 327 14.07 -16.18 18.31
N VAL A 328 13.54 -15.94 19.50
CA VAL A 328 13.13 -14.60 19.95
C VAL A 328 14.38 -13.74 20.19
N LYS A 329 15.40 -14.30 20.85
CA LYS A 329 16.66 -13.59 21.12
C LYS A 329 17.37 -13.18 19.83
N GLN A 330 17.44 -14.08 18.85
CA GLN A 330 18.01 -13.80 17.53
C GLN A 330 17.21 -12.71 16.80
N TRP A 331 15.88 -12.74 16.89
CA TRP A 331 15.06 -11.71 16.27
C TRP A 331 15.33 -10.33 16.89
N ILE A 332 15.41 -10.24 18.22
CA ILE A 332 15.76 -9.01 18.93
C ILE A 332 17.10 -8.46 18.44
N LEU A 333 18.15 -9.29 18.36
CA LEU A 333 19.46 -8.86 17.87
C LEU A 333 19.40 -8.34 16.44
N ASN A 334 18.67 -9.02 15.55
CA ASN A 334 18.50 -8.58 14.17
C ASN A 334 17.76 -7.23 14.09
N ILE A 335 16.74 -7.00 14.92
CA ILE A 335 16.07 -5.69 15.01
C ILE A 335 17.07 -4.61 15.44
N LEU A 336 17.83 -4.86 16.50
CA LEU A 336 18.82 -3.90 17.01
C LEU A 336 19.92 -3.58 15.98
N MET A 337 20.41 -4.59 15.25
CA MET A 337 21.41 -4.39 14.19
C MET A 337 20.87 -3.57 13.02
N GLN A 338 19.59 -3.75 12.66
CA GLN A 338 18.95 -2.91 11.65
C GLN A 338 18.80 -1.46 12.14
N LEU A 339 18.39 -1.25 13.40
CA LEU A 339 18.25 0.09 13.98
C LEU A 339 19.60 0.81 14.17
N ALA A 340 20.68 0.06 14.38
CA ALA A 340 22.06 0.55 14.48
C ALA A 340 22.72 0.82 13.12
N SER A 341 22.10 0.45 12.00
CA SER A 341 22.66 0.69 10.67
C SER A 341 22.65 2.19 10.32
N PRO A 342 23.54 2.71 9.45
CA PRO A 342 23.64 4.15 9.13
C PRO A 342 22.35 4.81 8.63
N SER A 343 21.42 4.01 8.12
CA SER A 343 20.08 4.42 7.67
C SER A 343 19.01 4.32 8.76
N GLY A 344 19.36 3.89 9.97
CA GLY A 344 18.46 3.64 11.09
C GLY A 344 18.21 4.91 11.91
N SER A 345 16.97 5.07 12.37
CA SER A 345 16.52 6.29 13.06
C SER A 345 16.95 6.36 14.54
N SER A 346 17.38 5.25 15.15
CA SER A 346 17.76 5.13 16.57
C SER A 346 19.19 4.62 16.79
N LEU A 347 20.09 5.02 15.90
CA LEU A 347 21.45 4.51 15.76
C LEU A 347 22.24 4.42 17.07
N SER A 348 22.43 5.54 17.78
CA SER A 348 23.31 5.58 18.96
C SER A 348 22.84 4.71 20.13
N PHE A 349 21.53 4.62 20.34
CA PHE A 349 20.97 3.85 21.47
C PHE A 349 20.95 2.35 21.18
N ALA A 350 20.61 1.95 19.95
CA ALA A 350 20.68 0.56 19.53
C ALA A 350 22.12 0.03 19.54
N GLU A 351 23.10 0.83 19.11
CA GLU A 351 24.53 0.50 19.20
C GLU A 351 24.98 0.29 20.65
N THR A 352 24.62 1.20 21.55
CA THR A 352 24.94 1.10 22.98
C THR A 352 24.38 -0.19 23.56
N LEU A 353 23.10 -0.50 23.27
CA LEU A 353 22.47 -1.72 23.75
C LEU A 353 23.13 -2.98 23.17
N LEU A 354 23.49 -2.99 21.88
CA LEU A 354 24.20 -4.13 21.28
C LEU A 354 25.53 -4.42 21.98
N ILE A 355 26.31 -3.37 22.30
CA ILE A 355 27.57 -3.50 23.05
C ILE A 355 27.31 -4.09 24.44
N GLU A 356 26.26 -3.64 25.13
CA GLU A 356 25.88 -4.20 26.44
C GLU A 356 25.46 -5.68 26.33
N LEU A 357 24.79 -6.07 25.25
CA LEU A 357 24.32 -7.45 25.05
C LEU A 357 25.43 -8.43 24.65
N GLU A 358 26.56 -7.95 24.14
CA GLU A 358 27.70 -8.79 23.73
C GLU A 358 28.24 -9.67 24.87
N THR A 359 28.26 -9.12 26.09
CA THR A 359 28.74 -9.82 27.29
C THR A 359 27.61 -10.41 28.14
N ASN A 360 26.35 -10.25 27.72
CA ASN A 360 25.19 -10.63 28.51
C ASN A 360 24.89 -12.15 28.48
N GLY A 361 24.74 -12.73 29.66
CA GLY A 361 24.23 -14.09 29.85
C GLY A 361 25.27 -15.19 29.70
N ASP A 362 24.80 -16.40 29.41
CA ASP A 362 25.64 -17.59 29.36
C ASP A 362 26.39 -17.72 28.01
N HIS A 363 27.26 -18.74 27.92
CA HIS A 363 28.00 -19.03 26.69
C HIS A 363 27.08 -19.25 25.46
N LYS A 364 25.83 -19.68 25.66
CA LYS A 364 24.88 -19.89 24.56
C LYS A 364 24.39 -18.55 24.00
N LYS A 365 24.04 -17.59 24.86
CA LYS A 365 23.67 -16.22 24.42
C LYS A 365 24.82 -15.52 23.73
N GLN A 366 26.03 -15.64 24.27
CA GLN A 366 27.23 -15.06 23.65
C GLN A 366 27.53 -15.67 22.27
N ALA A 367 27.38 -16.99 22.13
CA ALA A 367 27.52 -17.67 20.85
C ALA A 367 26.46 -17.22 19.83
N LEU A 368 25.21 -17.06 20.27
CA LEU A 368 24.11 -16.56 19.45
C LEU A 368 24.37 -15.12 18.99
N TYR A 369 24.84 -14.25 19.88
CA TYR A 369 25.22 -12.87 19.55
C TYR A 369 26.31 -12.82 18.48
N ARG A 370 27.41 -13.57 18.67
CA ARG A 370 28.50 -13.66 17.68
C ARG A 370 28.00 -14.15 16.33
N GLY A 371 27.18 -15.20 16.32
CA GLY A 371 26.58 -15.73 15.09
C GLY A 371 25.71 -14.70 14.36
N CYS A 372 24.94 -13.87 15.07
CA CYS A 372 24.16 -12.80 14.43
C CYS A 372 25.08 -11.71 13.84
N ARG A 373 26.13 -11.33 14.58
CA ARG A 373 27.08 -10.29 14.16
C ARG A 373 27.87 -10.68 12.92
N GLU A 374 28.26 -11.96 12.81
CA GLU A 374 28.98 -12.51 11.65
C GLU A 374 28.09 -12.59 10.40
N ASN A 375 26.82 -12.96 10.57
CA ASN A 375 25.88 -13.07 9.44
C ASN A 375 25.34 -11.71 8.97
N GLY A 376 25.48 -10.67 9.78
CA GLY A 376 24.94 -9.33 9.51
C GLY A 376 23.41 -9.25 9.66
N PRO A 377 22.84 -8.03 9.60
CA PRO A 377 21.41 -7.84 9.72
C PRO A 377 20.67 -8.46 8.54
N VAL A 378 19.64 -9.26 8.83
CA VAL A 378 18.76 -9.82 7.80
C VAL A 378 17.87 -8.69 7.24
N SER A 379 17.75 -8.59 5.91
CA SER A 379 17.03 -7.52 5.21
C SER A 379 15.51 -7.78 5.13
N TYR A 380 14.84 -7.88 6.28
CA TYR A 380 13.37 -7.85 6.37
C TYR A 380 12.91 -6.52 6.96
N PRO A 381 11.87 -5.86 6.41
CA PRO A 381 11.38 -4.61 6.94
C PRO A 381 10.83 -4.80 8.36
N LEU A 382 11.33 -4.01 9.32
CA LEU A 382 10.76 -3.92 10.67
C LEU A 382 9.34 -3.38 10.63
N GLY A 383 9.13 -2.40 9.77
CA GLY A 383 7.86 -1.82 9.40
C GLY A 383 8.02 -1.02 8.12
N ILE A 384 6.93 -0.39 7.72
CA ILE A 384 6.87 0.45 6.53
C ILE A 384 7.34 1.84 6.94
N ALA A 385 8.65 2.06 6.99
CA ALA A 385 9.18 3.40 7.20
C ALA A 385 9.02 4.18 5.89
N LEU A 386 8.18 5.21 5.91
CA LEU A 386 8.07 6.15 4.80
C LEU A 386 9.44 6.80 4.60
N PRO A 387 10.03 6.80 3.39
CA PRO A 387 11.31 7.44 3.18
C PRO A 387 11.21 8.95 3.46
N ASP A 388 12.31 9.53 3.93
CA ASP A 388 12.39 10.98 4.19
C ASP A 388 12.12 11.78 2.90
N LEU A 389 11.22 12.77 2.99
CA LEU A 389 10.65 13.54 1.85
C LEU A 389 11.61 14.60 1.29
N ALA A 390 12.93 14.35 1.29
CA ALA A 390 13.97 15.34 1.03
C ALA A 390 14.29 15.60 -0.46
N SER A 391 13.39 15.31 -1.40
CA SER A 391 13.55 15.56 -2.85
C SER A 391 12.18 16.01 -3.39
N PRO A 392 12.08 16.81 -4.48
CA PRO A 392 10.86 17.57 -4.76
C PRO A 392 9.65 16.65 -4.75
N SER A 393 8.84 16.81 -3.72
CA SER A 393 7.66 16.02 -3.43
C SER A 393 6.63 16.17 -4.55
N LEU A 394 5.67 15.25 -4.66
CA LEU A 394 4.49 15.45 -5.52
C LEU A 394 3.80 16.77 -5.16
N LEU A 395 3.79 17.13 -3.87
CA LEU A 395 3.32 18.38 -3.35
C LEU A 395 4.13 19.56 -3.88
N ASP A 396 5.47 19.49 -3.89
CA ASP A 396 6.33 20.51 -4.50
C ASP A 396 6.03 20.65 -6.00
N ARG A 397 5.77 19.54 -6.71
CA ARG A 397 5.39 19.56 -8.13
C ARG A 397 4.01 20.18 -8.36
N VAL A 398 3.09 20.06 -7.39
CA VAL A 398 1.76 20.68 -7.44
C VAL A 398 1.83 22.17 -7.06
N GLN A 399 2.63 22.52 -6.05
CA GLN A 399 2.76 23.89 -5.54
C GLN A 399 3.63 24.77 -6.44
N ASN A 400 4.70 24.23 -7.01
CA ASN A 400 5.62 24.95 -7.89
C ASN A 400 5.23 24.85 -9.37
N ARG A 401 3.97 24.53 -9.70
CA ARG A 401 3.53 24.58 -11.10
C ARG A 401 3.72 25.99 -11.64
N PRO A 402 4.50 26.18 -12.72
CA PRO A 402 4.68 27.51 -13.28
C PRO A 402 3.31 28.03 -13.77
N ASP A 403 2.96 29.27 -13.42
CA ASP A 403 1.70 29.87 -13.88
C ASP A 403 1.75 30.04 -15.40
N VAL A 404 1.00 29.18 -16.10
CA VAL A 404 0.83 29.24 -17.55
C VAL A 404 -0.35 30.12 -17.96
N GLU A 405 -1.31 30.37 -17.06
CA GLU A 405 -2.55 31.06 -17.41
C GLU A 405 -2.30 32.56 -17.62
N GLY A 406 -1.37 33.16 -16.87
CA GLY A 406 -0.87 34.51 -17.14
C GLY A 406 -0.36 34.67 -18.57
N ASN A 407 0.51 33.75 -19.02
CA ASN A 407 1.08 33.78 -20.37
C ASN A 407 0.04 33.42 -21.46
N LEU A 408 -0.90 32.52 -21.19
CA LEU A 408 -2.02 32.23 -22.10
C LEU A 408 -2.95 33.45 -22.27
N ARG A 409 -3.16 34.26 -21.23
CA ARG A 409 -3.92 35.53 -21.34
C ARG A 409 -3.19 36.54 -22.21
N VAL A 410 -1.86 36.64 -22.09
CA VAL A 410 -1.03 37.49 -22.95
C VAL A 410 -1.13 37.02 -24.40
N LEU A 411 -0.98 35.72 -24.64
CA LEU A 411 -1.12 35.12 -25.98
C LEU A 411 -2.52 35.35 -26.57
N LYS A 412 -3.59 35.13 -25.79
CA LYS A 412 -4.98 35.43 -26.20
C LYS A 412 -5.13 36.88 -26.62
N LYS A 413 -4.63 37.83 -25.82
CA LYS A 413 -4.70 39.26 -26.12
C LYS A 413 -3.94 39.60 -27.41
N GLN A 414 -2.77 38.99 -27.62
CA GLN A 414 -1.99 39.16 -28.83
C GLN A 414 -2.74 38.65 -30.07
N ARG A 415 -3.21 37.39 -30.04
CA ARG A 415 -3.93 36.77 -31.17
C ARG A 415 -5.24 37.48 -31.51
N THR A 416 -5.98 37.91 -30.50
CA THR A 416 -7.23 38.66 -30.68
C THR A 416 -6.98 40.02 -31.32
N LYS A 417 -5.83 40.67 -31.01
CA LYS A 417 -5.43 41.96 -31.60
C LYS A 417 -4.93 41.82 -33.04
N GLU A 418 -4.22 40.74 -33.35
CA GLU A 418 -3.65 40.47 -34.69
C GLU A 418 -4.71 40.30 -35.80
N ARG A 419 -5.98 39.99 -35.47
CA ARG A 419 -7.08 39.91 -36.44
C ARG A 419 -7.36 41.25 -37.16
N GLY A 420 -7.21 42.38 -36.46
CA GLY A 420 -7.56 43.71 -37.00
C GLY A 420 -9.05 43.89 -37.34
N THR A 421 -9.37 44.95 -38.09
CA THR A 421 -10.73 45.34 -38.53
C THR A 421 -11.09 44.83 -39.93
N THR A 422 -10.50 43.71 -40.36
CA THR A 422 -10.76 43.15 -41.69
C THR A 422 -12.15 42.52 -41.76
N VAL A 423 -12.91 42.84 -42.81
CA VAL A 423 -14.22 42.22 -43.05
C VAL A 423 -14.04 40.75 -43.39
N TYR A 424 -14.58 39.86 -42.56
CA TYR A 424 -14.58 38.42 -42.78
C TYR A 424 -15.81 37.99 -43.58
N ILE A 425 -15.60 37.32 -44.70
CA ILE A 425 -16.66 36.73 -45.52
C ILE A 425 -16.63 35.21 -45.30
N PRO A 426 -17.69 34.61 -44.71
CA PRO A 426 -17.72 33.18 -44.46
C PRO A 426 -17.65 32.35 -45.75
N PRO A 427 -16.72 31.39 -45.87
CA PRO A 427 -16.66 30.52 -47.02
C PRO A 427 -17.80 29.49 -46.98
N GLN A 428 -18.37 29.24 -48.16
CA GLN A 428 -19.28 28.13 -48.41
C GLN A 428 -18.46 26.92 -48.86
N THR A 429 -18.78 25.74 -48.34
CA THR A 429 -18.05 24.50 -48.64
C THR A 429 -19.01 23.36 -48.96
N LYS A 430 -18.46 22.23 -49.40
CA LYS A 430 -19.18 20.97 -49.63
C LYS A 430 -18.46 19.81 -48.96
N ALA A 431 -19.15 18.69 -48.80
CA ALA A 431 -18.62 17.50 -48.15
C ALA A 431 -17.46 16.83 -48.93
N SER A 432 -17.46 16.95 -50.26
CA SER A 432 -16.39 16.44 -51.12
C SER A 432 -16.32 17.24 -52.43
N PHE A 433 -15.22 17.08 -53.19
CA PHE A 433 -15.08 17.69 -54.51
C PHE A 433 -16.17 17.26 -55.51
N GLN A 434 -16.79 16.10 -55.29
CA GLN A 434 -17.80 15.52 -56.19
C GLN A 434 -19.24 15.86 -55.78
N ALA A 435 -19.43 16.54 -54.65
CA ALA A 435 -20.76 16.90 -54.16
C ALA A 435 -21.39 18.01 -55.01
N ALA A 436 -22.71 17.98 -55.16
CA ALA A 436 -23.47 18.91 -55.98
C ALA A 436 -23.43 20.35 -55.42
N ASP A 437 -23.67 21.36 -56.28
CA ASP A 437 -23.57 22.79 -55.90
C ASP A 437 -24.67 23.28 -54.98
N ASP A 438 -25.80 22.58 -54.96
CA ASP A 438 -26.93 22.77 -54.06
C ASP A 438 -26.67 22.26 -52.63
N SER A 439 -25.65 21.41 -52.42
CA SER A 439 -25.29 20.89 -51.10
C SER A 439 -24.26 21.74 -50.36
N ARG A 440 -24.18 23.05 -50.65
CA ARG A 440 -23.23 23.96 -50.00
C ARG A 440 -23.69 24.32 -48.59
N PHE A 441 -22.74 24.39 -47.66
CA PHE A 441 -23.01 24.77 -46.28
C PHE A 441 -21.91 25.69 -45.71
N PRO A 442 -22.20 26.46 -44.66
CA PRO A 442 -21.21 27.30 -43.98
C PRO A 442 -20.11 26.45 -43.32
N LEU A 443 -18.84 26.69 -43.67
CA LEU A 443 -17.72 25.90 -43.16
C LEU A 443 -17.57 25.98 -41.62
N MET A 444 -17.86 27.13 -41.03
CA MET A 444 -17.67 27.37 -39.58
C MET A 444 -18.56 26.46 -38.72
N GLU A 445 -19.80 26.20 -39.15
CA GLU A 445 -20.74 25.36 -38.41
C GLU A 445 -20.26 23.92 -38.37
N LYS A 446 -19.82 23.39 -39.51
CA LYS A 446 -19.27 22.03 -39.58
C LYS A 446 -17.97 21.83 -38.81
N VAL A 447 -17.11 22.85 -38.77
CA VAL A 447 -15.92 22.78 -37.93
C VAL A 447 -16.27 22.81 -36.44
N LYS A 448 -17.32 23.53 -36.03
CA LYS A 448 -17.81 23.48 -34.64
C LYS A 448 -18.37 22.10 -34.27
N GLU A 449 -19.20 21.51 -35.15
CA GLU A 449 -19.66 20.12 -34.98
C GLU A 449 -18.48 19.14 -34.85
N PHE A 450 -17.45 19.30 -35.69
CA PHE A 450 -16.23 18.49 -35.61
C PHE A 450 -15.51 18.67 -34.26
N LEU A 451 -15.38 19.90 -33.78
CA LEU A 451 -14.71 20.18 -32.49
C LEU A 451 -15.46 19.59 -31.29
N GLU A 452 -16.77 19.41 -31.38
CA GLU A 452 -17.58 18.75 -30.36
C GLU A 452 -17.49 17.21 -30.43
N SER A 453 -16.98 16.65 -31.53
CA SER A 453 -16.78 15.22 -31.72
C SER A 453 -15.46 14.70 -31.12
N GLU A 454 -15.28 13.38 -31.12
CA GLU A 454 -14.03 12.71 -30.76
C GLU A 454 -13.00 12.64 -31.90
N GLN A 455 -13.34 13.14 -33.09
CA GLN A 455 -12.45 13.10 -34.25
C GLN A 455 -11.24 14.01 -34.06
N LYS A 456 -10.07 13.54 -34.49
CA LYS A 456 -8.79 14.23 -34.26
C LYS A 456 -8.32 15.09 -35.44
N VAL A 457 -8.79 14.81 -36.65
CA VAL A 457 -8.29 15.44 -37.88
C VAL A 457 -9.47 15.88 -38.76
N PHE A 458 -9.46 17.15 -39.15
CA PHE A 458 -10.39 17.72 -40.12
C PHE A 458 -9.63 18.13 -41.38
N LEU A 459 -9.93 17.50 -42.52
CA LEU A 459 -9.27 17.79 -43.78
C LEU A 459 -10.02 18.87 -44.56
N LEU A 460 -9.41 20.07 -44.69
CA LEU A 460 -9.95 21.17 -45.47
C LEU A 460 -9.21 21.30 -46.81
N LEU A 461 -9.89 21.00 -47.91
CA LEU A 461 -9.36 21.10 -49.26
C LEU A 461 -9.93 22.33 -49.98
N GLY A 462 -9.16 22.89 -50.91
CA GLY A 462 -9.63 23.98 -51.77
C GLY A 462 -8.49 24.61 -52.57
N ASP A 463 -8.83 25.38 -53.59
CA ASP A 463 -7.87 25.99 -54.50
C ASP A 463 -7.05 27.11 -53.85
N SER A 464 -5.92 27.47 -54.46
CA SER A 464 -5.17 28.66 -54.04
C SER A 464 -6.07 29.89 -54.09
N GLY A 465 -6.03 30.73 -53.07
CA GLY A 465 -6.91 31.90 -52.96
C GLY A 465 -8.35 31.62 -52.47
N SER A 466 -8.73 30.36 -52.22
CA SER A 466 -10.09 29.99 -51.75
C SER A 466 -10.44 30.45 -50.32
N GLY A 467 -9.55 31.19 -49.65
CA GLY A 467 -9.80 31.72 -48.30
C GLY A 467 -9.44 30.81 -47.13
N LYS A 468 -8.78 29.65 -47.34
CA LYS A 468 -8.39 28.71 -46.26
C LYS A 468 -7.61 29.36 -45.11
N SER A 469 -6.61 30.17 -45.44
CA SER A 469 -5.78 30.85 -44.42
C SER A 469 -6.59 31.91 -43.67
N THR A 470 -7.49 32.61 -44.35
CA THR A 470 -8.40 33.59 -43.76
C THR A 470 -9.39 32.91 -42.81
N PHE A 471 -9.98 31.79 -43.24
CA PHE A 471 -10.84 30.96 -42.40
C PHE A 471 -10.12 30.48 -41.13
N SER A 472 -8.89 29.96 -41.29
CA SER A 472 -8.11 29.43 -40.15
C SER A 472 -7.81 30.50 -39.10
N ARG A 473 -7.54 31.74 -39.52
CA ARG A 473 -7.36 32.90 -38.61
C ARG A 473 -8.65 33.29 -37.91
N GLU A 474 -9.77 33.30 -38.63
CA GLU A 474 -11.07 33.62 -38.01
C GLU A 474 -11.52 32.52 -37.02
N LEU A 475 -11.25 31.25 -37.35
CA LEU A 475 -11.48 30.13 -36.45
C LEU A 475 -10.62 30.27 -35.19
N GLU A 476 -9.32 30.53 -35.32
CA GLU A 476 -8.44 30.77 -34.16
C GLU A 476 -8.97 31.91 -33.28
N PHE A 477 -9.44 33.02 -33.89
CA PHE A 477 -10.02 34.15 -33.17
C PHE A 477 -11.28 33.77 -32.37
N GLU A 478 -12.25 33.08 -33.01
CA GLU A 478 -13.48 32.63 -32.33
C GLU A 478 -13.17 31.65 -31.19
N LEU A 479 -12.20 30.74 -31.39
CA LEU A 479 -11.77 29.80 -30.36
C LEU A 479 -11.08 30.51 -29.18
N TRP A 480 -10.23 31.51 -29.44
CA TRP A 480 -9.65 32.32 -28.37
C TRP A 480 -10.69 33.17 -27.64
N ARG A 481 -11.72 33.67 -28.35
CA ARG A 481 -12.83 34.40 -27.73
C ARG A 481 -13.62 33.48 -26.79
N ALA A 482 -13.91 32.26 -27.24
CA ALA A 482 -14.61 31.24 -26.48
C ALA A 482 -13.77 30.56 -25.38
N TYR A 483 -12.43 30.67 -25.44
CA TYR A 483 -11.53 30.04 -24.48
C TYR A 483 -11.82 30.48 -23.03
N LYS A 484 -12.15 29.50 -22.20
CA LYS A 484 -12.34 29.61 -20.74
C LYS A 484 -11.07 29.14 -20.02
N THR A 485 -10.70 29.86 -18.95
CA THR A 485 -9.50 29.55 -18.16
C THR A 485 -9.60 28.15 -17.52
N LYS A 486 -8.45 27.50 -17.32
CA LYS A 486 -8.29 26.20 -16.62
C LYS A 486 -8.82 24.92 -17.28
N THR A 487 -9.77 24.97 -18.23
CA THR A 487 -10.40 23.74 -18.80
C THR A 487 -10.56 23.75 -20.32
N GLY A 488 -10.21 24.84 -21.01
CA GLY A 488 -10.35 24.95 -22.46
C GLY A 488 -9.18 24.33 -23.24
N ARG A 489 -9.49 23.78 -24.43
CA ARG A 489 -8.49 23.45 -25.46
C ARG A 489 -7.77 24.73 -25.90
N ILE A 490 -6.45 24.67 -26.06
CA ILE A 490 -5.62 25.84 -26.41
C ILE A 490 -5.54 25.97 -27.95
N PRO A 491 -6.09 27.03 -28.56
CA PRO A 491 -6.01 27.22 -30.00
C PRO A 491 -4.59 27.62 -30.42
N LEU A 492 -4.02 26.91 -31.40
CA LEU A 492 -2.70 27.22 -31.94
C LEU A 492 -2.72 27.19 -33.46
N LEU A 493 -2.60 28.36 -34.10
CA LEU A 493 -2.39 28.44 -35.54
C LEU A 493 -0.91 28.24 -35.89
N ILE A 494 -0.61 27.15 -36.60
CA ILE A 494 0.75 26.79 -37.02
C ILE A 494 0.87 26.96 -38.54
N ASN A 495 1.68 27.93 -38.96
CA ASN A 495 1.98 28.14 -40.38
C ASN A 495 3.16 27.26 -40.82
N LEU A 496 2.86 26.03 -41.28
CA LEU A 496 3.86 25.01 -41.62
C LEU A 496 4.98 25.48 -42.57
N PRO A 497 4.71 26.24 -43.65
CA PRO A 497 5.76 26.74 -44.56
C PRO A 497 6.77 27.69 -43.91
N SER A 498 6.48 28.23 -42.72
CA SER A 498 7.34 29.18 -42.00
C SER A 498 8.16 28.53 -40.87
N ILE A 499 8.18 27.21 -40.79
CA ILE A 499 8.88 26.46 -39.75
C ILE A 499 10.06 25.73 -40.35
N ASP A 500 11.27 26.06 -39.88
CA ASP A 500 12.46 25.27 -40.15
C ASP A 500 12.34 23.91 -39.44
N LYS A 501 12.49 22.82 -40.21
CA LYS A 501 12.39 21.43 -39.73
C LYS A 501 11.03 21.12 -39.07
N PRO A 502 9.94 21.05 -39.85
CA PRO A 502 8.58 20.79 -39.34
C PRO A 502 8.42 19.40 -38.70
N GLU A 503 9.32 18.47 -38.99
CA GLU A 503 9.36 17.12 -38.41
C GLU A 503 9.62 17.09 -36.90
N HIS A 504 10.08 18.20 -36.29
CA HIS A 504 10.41 18.26 -34.87
C HIS A 504 9.77 19.44 -34.13
N ASP A 505 9.00 19.09 -33.09
CA ASP A 505 8.63 19.93 -31.96
C ASP A 505 7.92 21.26 -32.31
N MET A 506 7.03 21.22 -33.32
CA MET A 506 6.31 22.39 -33.84
C MET A 506 5.50 23.14 -32.79
N ILE A 507 4.87 22.40 -31.86
CA ILE A 507 4.04 22.98 -30.80
C ILE A 507 4.90 23.78 -29.82
N SER A 508 6.01 23.22 -29.33
CA SER A 508 6.91 23.94 -28.42
C SER A 508 7.56 25.13 -29.09
N LYS A 509 7.94 25.03 -30.38
CA LYS A 509 8.47 26.16 -31.13
C LYS A 509 7.50 27.35 -31.14
N GLN A 510 6.20 27.10 -31.26
CA GLN A 510 5.20 28.17 -31.20
C GLN A 510 5.09 28.78 -29.80
N PHE A 511 5.08 27.96 -28.75
CA PHE A 511 5.05 28.46 -27.37
C PHE A 511 6.34 29.23 -27.00
N ARG A 512 7.52 28.78 -27.44
CA ARG A 512 8.78 29.53 -27.29
C ARG A 512 8.70 30.90 -27.96
N LYS A 513 8.18 30.97 -29.20
CA LYS A 513 7.95 32.24 -29.91
C LYS A 513 6.97 33.16 -29.16
N ALA A 514 6.02 32.57 -28.43
CA ALA A 514 5.08 33.29 -27.58
C ALA A 514 5.63 33.63 -26.18
N GLY A 515 6.90 33.34 -25.89
CA GLY A 515 7.58 33.70 -24.63
C GLY A 515 7.40 32.71 -23.48
N PHE A 516 6.92 31.49 -23.75
CA PHE A 516 6.83 30.45 -22.72
C PHE A 516 8.20 29.81 -22.45
N THR A 517 8.48 29.52 -21.18
CA THR A 517 9.70 28.80 -20.76
C THR A 517 9.58 27.29 -21.04
N GLU A 518 10.70 26.57 -21.07
CA GLU A 518 10.67 25.10 -21.21
C GLU A 518 9.85 24.42 -20.11
N SER A 519 9.91 24.92 -18.87
CA SER A 519 9.13 24.40 -17.75
C SER A 519 7.62 24.59 -17.96
N GLN A 520 7.20 25.74 -18.50
CA GLN A 520 5.81 26.01 -18.85
C GLN A 520 5.33 25.18 -20.04
N ILE A 521 6.18 24.98 -21.04
CA ILE A 521 5.85 24.13 -22.20
C ILE A 521 5.68 22.67 -21.77
N CYS A 522 6.54 22.20 -20.87
CA CYS A 522 6.43 20.88 -20.29
C CYS A 522 5.12 20.73 -19.50
N GLU A 523 4.75 21.74 -18.71
CA GLU A 523 3.45 21.79 -18.01
C GLU A 523 2.29 21.70 -18.99
N LEU A 524 2.28 22.52 -20.04
CA LEU A 524 1.21 22.55 -21.03
C LEU A 524 1.06 21.19 -21.72
N LYS A 525 2.15 20.53 -22.11
CA LYS A 525 2.11 19.22 -22.78
C LYS A 525 1.58 18.09 -21.88
N HIS A 526 1.84 18.16 -20.57
CA HIS A 526 1.47 17.10 -19.64
C HIS A 526 0.10 17.32 -19.01
N TYR A 527 -0.34 18.57 -18.85
CA TYR A 527 -1.51 18.92 -18.05
C TYR A 527 -2.65 19.63 -18.81
N ARG A 528 -2.45 20.01 -20.08
CA ARG A 528 -3.45 20.68 -20.93
C ARG A 528 -3.55 20.03 -22.30
#